data_AF-A0A538K6C6-F1
#
_entry.id   AF-A0A538K6C6-F1
#
_cell.length_a   1.000
_cell.length_b   1.000
_cell.length_c   1.000
_cell.angle_alpha   90.00
_cell.angle_beta   90.00
_cell.angle_gamma   90.00
#
_symmetry.space_group_name_H-M   'P 1'
#
loop_
_entity.id
_entity.type
_entity.pdbx_description
1 polymer ?
#
loop_
_entity_poly.entity_id
_entity_poly.type
_entity_poly.pdbx_seq_one_letter_code
_entity_poly.pdbx_strand_id
1 'polypeptide(L)'
;GMARSLRRGVQALDGAKRVIVTLGDQPFVSSEVIARFARAAPGTRATYGGRPGHPVVLGPDQLRAVRELRGDRGARELLGDAPAIECGQLCCARDVDTQEDLEAIRDEVRAVL
;
A
#
# COMPACT_ATOMS: atom_id res chain seq x y z
N GLY A 1 -11.45 6.90 9.90
CA GLY A 1 -10.30 5.98 9.95
C GLY A 1 -10.06 5.29 8.62
N MET A 2 -8.86 4.72 8.45
CA MET A 2 -8.39 4.10 7.21
C MET A 2 -9.25 2.94 6.72
N ALA A 3 -9.78 2.09 7.62
CA ALA A 3 -10.64 0.95 7.26
C ALA A 3 -11.89 1.38 6.47
N ARG A 4 -12.51 2.50 6.84
CA ARG A 4 -13.66 3.07 6.12
C ARG A 4 -13.28 3.57 4.73
N SER A 5 -12.09 4.18 4.59
CA SER A 5 -11.58 4.67 3.31
C SER A 5 -11.32 3.49 2.36
N LEU A 6 -10.60 2.47 2.83
CA LEU A 6 -10.31 1.27 2.07
C LEU A 6 -11.59 0.56 1.61
N ARG A 7 -12.56 0.37 2.52
CA ARG A 7 -13.84 -0.25 2.17
C ARG A 7 -14.59 0.55 1.10
N ARG A 8 -14.62 1.89 1.20
CA ARG A 8 -15.24 2.74 0.18
C ARG A 8 -14.54 2.63 -1.17
N GLY A 9 -13.21 2.61 -1.20
CA GLY A 9 -12.43 2.41 -2.41
C GLY A 9 -12.73 1.07 -3.08
N VAL A 10 -12.71 -0.03 -2.31
CA VAL A 10 -13.04 -1.38 -2.82
C VAL A 10 -14.49 -1.48 -3.31
N GLN A 11 -15.44 -0.79 -2.67
CA GLN A 11 -16.83 -0.74 -3.13
C GLN A 11 -16.98 0.02 -4.45
N ALA A 12 -16.18 1.06 -4.69
CA ALA A 12 -16.20 1.80 -5.95
C ALA A 12 -15.59 1.01 -7.13
N LEU A 13 -14.76 0.01 -6.83
CA LEU A 13 -14.14 -0.89 -7.81
C LEU A 13 -14.97 -2.16 -8.01
N ASP A 14 -16.28 -2.03 -8.21
CA ASP A 14 -17.13 -3.22 -8.32
C ASP A 14 -16.77 -4.08 -9.55
N GLY A 15 -16.79 -5.40 -9.37
CA GLY A 15 -16.31 -6.37 -10.36
C GLY A 15 -14.78 -6.55 -10.45
N ALA A 16 -13.97 -5.74 -9.76
CA ALA A 16 -12.53 -5.96 -9.70
C ALA A 16 -12.20 -7.28 -8.99
N LYS A 17 -11.42 -8.14 -9.65
CA LYS A 17 -10.95 -9.42 -9.09
C LYS A 17 -9.64 -9.28 -8.31
N ARG A 18 -8.93 -8.16 -8.53
CA ARG A 18 -7.62 -7.88 -7.99
C ARG A 18 -7.45 -6.38 -7.82
N VAL A 19 -6.98 -5.95 -6.65
CA VAL A 19 -6.71 -4.54 -6.35
C VAL A 19 -5.31 -4.43 -5.76
N ILE A 20 -4.52 -3.48 -6.24
CA ILE A 20 -3.26 -3.07 -5.60
C ILE A 20 -3.58 -1.86 -4.75
N VAL A 21 -3.28 -1.94 -3.46
CA VAL A 21 -3.46 -0.85 -2.51
C VAL A 21 -2.11 -0.20 -2.26
N THR A 22 -2.07 1.12 -2.39
CA THR A 22 -0.93 1.98 -2.04
C THR A 22 -1.36 3.01 -1.00
N LEU A 23 -0.40 3.69 -0.37
CA LEU A 23 -0.68 4.85 0.47
C LEU A 23 -0.50 6.14 -0.35
N GLY A 24 -1.32 7.15 -0.05
CA GLY A 24 -1.33 8.42 -0.78
C GLY A 24 -0.21 9.39 -0.35
N ASP A 25 0.38 9.14 0.81
CA ASP A 25 1.43 9.90 1.48
C ASP A 25 2.83 9.27 1.30
N GLN A 26 2.96 8.24 0.45
CA GLN A 26 4.24 7.58 0.12
C GLN A 26 4.69 7.91 -1.31
N PRO A 27 5.19 9.13 -1.60
CA PRO A 27 5.43 9.60 -2.97
C PRO A 27 6.59 8.87 -3.67
N PHE A 28 7.46 8.18 -2.93
CA PHE A 28 8.64 7.51 -3.50
C PHE A 28 8.36 6.08 -3.96
N VAL A 29 7.15 5.53 -3.76
CA VAL A 29 6.79 4.22 -4.29
C VAL A 29 6.84 4.27 -5.82
N SER A 30 7.81 3.58 -6.40
CA SER A 30 8.10 3.65 -7.83
C SER A 30 7.15 2.79 -8.67
N SER A 31 7.02 3.13 -9.96
CA SER A 31 6.26 2.32 -10.92
C SER A 31 6.80 0.90 -11.07
N GLU A 32 8.11 0.70 -10.87
CA GLU A 32 8.75 -0.63 -10.84
C GLU A 32 8.18 -1.51 -9.72
N VAL A 33 8.00 -0.94 -8.52
CA VAL A 33 7.39 -1.66 -7.40
C VAL A 33 5.93 -2.00 -7.71
N ILE A 34 5.16 -1.06 -8.28
CA ILE A 34 3.78 -1.35 -8.71
C ILE A 34 3.73 -2.47 -9.76
N ALA A 35 4.63 -2.46 -10.75
CA ALA A 35 4.70 -3.49 -11.79
C ALA A 35 5.04 -4.87 -11.22
N ARG A 36 5.91 -4.94 -10.20
CA ARG A 36 6.21 -6.18 -9.47
C ARG A 36 4.97 -6.72 -8.76
N PHE A 37 4.20 -5.83 -8.12
CA PHE A 37 2.95 -6.19 -7.43
C PHE A 37 1.80 -6.51 -8.37
N ALA A 38 1.79 -6.01 -9.60
CA ALA A 38 0.84 -6.43 -10.63
C ALA A 38 0.98 -7.93 -10.97
N ARG A 39 2.17 -8.51 -10.80
CA ARG A 39 2.47 -9.92 -11.08
C ARG A 39 2.47 -10.83 -9.85
N ALA A 40 2.44 -10.27 -8.64
CA ALA A 40 2.52 -11.03 -7.38
C ALA A 40 1.28 -11.92 -7.13
N ALA A 41 1.30 -12.78 -6.11
CA ALA A 41 0.09 -13.49 -5.71
C ALA A 41 -0.87 -12.54 -4.95
N PRO A 42 -2.19 -12.78 -4.98
CA PRO A 42 -3.09 -12.17 -4.01
C PRO A 42 -2.65 -12.41 -2.57
N GLY A 43 -2.85 -11.42 -1.72
CA GLY A 43 -2.36 -11.41 -0.34
C GLY A 43 -0.94 -10.86 -0.20
N THR A 44 -0.12 -10.82 -1.26
CA THR A 44 1.27 -10.36 -1.15
C THR A 44 1.37 -8.90 -0.70
N ARG A 45 2.29 -8.62 0.22
CA ARG A 45 2.61 -7.27 0.73
C ARG A 45 4.06 -6.88 0.48
N ALA A 46 4.36 -5.59 0.50
CA ALA A 46 5.73 -5.11 0.50
C ALA A 46 6.34 -5.19 1.91
N THR A 47 7.66 -5.34 1.96
CA THR A 47 8.47 -5.07 3.15
C THR A 47 9.59 -4.09 2.83
N TYR A 48 9.98 -3.32 3.84
CA TYR A 48 11.10 -2.39 3.77
C TYR A 48 12.00 -2.63 4.97
N GLY A 49 13.14 -3.30 4.75
CA GLY A 49 13.98 -3.80 5.84
C GLY A 49 13.23 -4.79 6.73
N GLY A 50 12.42 -5.68 6.14
CA GLY A 50 11.61 -6.66 6.88
C GLY A 50 10.36 -6.09 7.57
N ARG A 51 10.15 -4.76 7.55
CA ARG A 51 8.95 -4.14 8.12
C ARG A 51 7.79 -4.19 7.12
N PRO A 52 6.60 -4.68 7.48
CA PRO A 52 5.43 -4.69 6.59
C PRO A 52 5.03 -3.30 6.11
N GLY A 53 4.75 -3.17 4.82
CA GLY A 53 4.33 -1.92 4.17
C GLY A 53 3.46 -2.12 2.93
N HIS A 54 3.31 -1.05 2.15
CA HIS A 54 2.59 -1.04 0.87
C HIS A 54 3.58 -1.00 -0.31
N PRO A 55 3.22 -1.52 -1.50
CA PRO A 55 1.88 -1.96 -1.90
C PRO A 55 1.42 -3.29 -1.29
N VAL A 56 0.11 -3.53 -1.36
CA VAL A 56 -0.53 -4.81 -1.03
C VAL A 56 -1.41 -5.25 -2.19
N VAL A 57 -1.41 -6.54 -2.52
CA VAL A 57 -2.34 -7.13 -3.48
C VAL A 57 -3.52 -7.77 -2.74
N LEU A 58 -4.73 -7.33 -3.07
CA LEU A 58 -5.97 -7.95 -2.60
C LEU A 58 -6.58 -8.79 -3.73
N GLY A 59 -6.89 -10.06 -3.45
CA GLY A 59 -7.69 -10.92 -4.33
C GLY A 59 -9.12 -11.10 -3.83
N PRO A 60 -9.90 -12.03 -4.42
CA PRO A 60 -11.32 -12.18 -4.11
C PRO A 60 -11.63 -12.37 -2.62
N ASP A 61 -10.83 -13.17 -1.90
CA ASP A 61 -11.02 -13.43 -0.48
C ASP A 61 -10.71 -12.20 0.37
N GLN A 62 -9.62 -11.49 0.09
CA GLN A 62 -9.29 -10.25 0.79
C GLN A 62 -10.29 -9.14 0.47
N LEU A 63 -10.77 -9.05 -0.78
CA LEU A 63 -11.78 -8.08 -1.19
C LEU A 63 -13.11 -8.33 -0.47
N ARG A 64 -13.51 -9.59 -0.29
CA ARG A 64 -14.66 -9.95 0.54
C ARG A 64 -14.47 -9.52 1.98
N ALA A 65 -13.31 -9.85 2.57
CA ALA A 65 -13.00 -9.47 3.94
C ALA A 65 -12.96 -7.95 4.15
N VAL A 66 -12.44 -7.17 3.20
CA VAL A 66 -12.49 -5.70 3.22
C VAL A 66 -13.92 -5.17 3.24
N ARG A 67 -14.82 -5.77 2.45
CA ARG A 67 -16.24 -5.38 2.40
C ARG A 67 -16.94 -5.59 3.75
N GLU A 68 -16.47 -6.54 4.54
CA GLU A 68 -17.01 -6.92 5.86
C GLU A 68 -16.37 -6.17 7.03
N LEU A 69 -15.31 -5.38 6.81
CA LEU A 69 -14.64 -4.61 7.87
C LEU A 69 -15.61 -3.69 8.64
N ARG A 70 -15.59 -3.80 9.97
CA ARG A 70 -16.35 -2.95 10.91
C ARG A 70 -15.44 -2.28 11.92
N GLY A 71 -15.69 -0.99 12.19
CA GLY A 71 -14.93 -0.20 13.15
C GLY A 71 -13.49 0.07 12.70
N ASP A 72 -12.60 0.29 13.66
CA ASP A 72 -11.17 0.55 13.43
C ASP A 72 -10.32 -0.72 13.46
N ARG A 73 -10.92 -1.92 13.40
CA ARG A 73 -10.14 -3.15 13.16
C ARG A 73 -9.40 -3.00 11.85
N GLY A 74 -8.07 -2.91 11.96
CA GLY A 74 -7.20 -2.45 10.90
C GLY A 74 -7.15 -3.46 9.76
N ALA A 75 -6.95 -2.95 8.55
CA ALA A 75 -6.64 -3.77 7.37
C ALA A 75 -5.43 -4.70 7.58
N ARG A 76 -4.62 -4.47 8.62
CA ARG A 76 -3.48 -5.28 9.05
C ARG A 76 -3.84 -6.76 9.28
N GLU A 77 -5.01 -7.03 9.87
CA GLU A 77 -5.46 -8.40 10.13
C GLU A 77 -5.87 -9.15 8.85
N LEU A 78 -6.20 -8.42 7.77
CA LEU A 78 -6.62 -9.02 6.50
C LEU A 78 -5.52 -9.81 5.79
N LEU A 79 -4.26 -9.57 6.16
CA LEU A 79 -3.11 -10.13 5.47
C LEU A 79 -2.36 -11.19 6.29
N GLY A 80 -2.74 -11.48 7.54
CA GLY A 80 -2.15 -12.56 8.34
C GLY A 80 -0.62 -12.73 8.19
N ASP A 81 -0.18 -13.96 7.89
CA ASP A 81 1.20 -14.33 7.49
C ASP A 81 1.37 -14.38 5.96
N ALA A 82 0.82 -13.40 5.24
CA ALA A 82 0.91 -13.37 3.79
C ALA A 82 2.35 -13.25 3.28
N PRO A 83 2.64 -13.82 2.08
CA PRO A 83 3.91 -13.65 1.39
C PRO A 83 4.33 -12.18 1.31
N ALA A 84 5.63 -11.93 1.44
CA ALA A 84 6.21 -10.60 1.38
C ALA A 84 7.22 -10.47 0.23
N ILE A 85 7.29 -9.28 -0.36
CA ILE A 85 8.34 -8.89 -1.31
C ILE A 85 9.12 -7.74 -0.69
N GLU A 86 10.42 -7.96 -0.47
CA GLU A 86 11.32 -6.90 0.00
C GLU A 86 11.54 -5.86 -1.09
N CYS A 87 11.26 -4.60 -0.77
CA CYS A 87 11.27 -3.46 -1.69
C CYS A 87 12.24 -2.35 -1.24
N GLY A 88 12.94 -2.50 -0.11
CA GLY A 88 13.84 -1.46 0.42
C GLY A 88 15.04 -1.12 -0.47
N GLN A 89 15.34 -1.94 -1.49
CA GLN A 89 16.35 -1.64 -2.52
C GLN A 89 15.75 -1.04 -3.80
N LEU A 90 14.42 -1.07 -3.95
CA LEU A 90 13.70 -0.60 -5.15
C LEU A 90 13.10 0.79 -4.94
N CYS A 91 12.61 1.07 -3.72
CA CYS A 91 12.08 2.38 -3.38
C CYS A 91 12.09 2.62 -1.87
N CYS A 92 11.75 3.85 -1.48
CA CYS A 92 11.53 4.23 -0.09
C CYS A 92 10.02 4.30 0.20
N ALA A 93 9.60 3.74 1.34
CA ALA A 93 8.24 3.90 1.86
C ALA A 93 8.19 4.96 2.97
N ARG A 94 8.81 6.12 2.71
CA ARG A 94 8.75 7.28 3.61
C ARG A 94 7.38 7.92 3.49
N ASP A 95 6.70 8.03 4.63
CA ASP A 95 5.44 8.74 4.78
C ASP A 95 5.69 10.26 4.85
N VAL A 96 4.70 11.05 4.45
CA VAL A 96 4.70 12.51 4.53
C VAL A 96 3.56 12.94 5.45
N ASP A 97 3.87 13.04 6.74
CA ASP A 97 2.88 13.34 7.79
C ASP A 97 2.89 14.82 8.19
N THR A 98 4.04 15.49 8.03
CA THR A 98 4.26 16.85 8.50
C THR A 98 4.63 17.81 7.37
N GLN A 99 4.55 19.11 7.66
CA GLN A 99 4.98 20.14 6.74
C GLN A 99 6.50 20.04 6.49
N GLU A 100 7.25 19.69 7.53
CA GLU A 100 8.69 19.46 7.48
C GLU A 100 9.06 18.27 6.57
N ASP A 101 8.30 17.17 6.61
CA ASP A 101 8.49 16.04 5.69
C ASP A 101 8.30 16.48 4.23
N LEU A 102 7.27 17.29 3.96
CA LEU A 102 6.98 17.78 2.63
C LEU A 102 8.07 18.73 2.12
N GLU A 103 8.60 19.59 2.99
CA GLU A 103 9.69 20.52 2.67
C GLU A 103 10.98 19.78 2.36
N ALA A 104 11.36 18.80 3.18
CA ALA A 104 12.53 17.96 2.95
C ALA A 104 12.47 17.27 1.57
N ILE A 105 11.30 16.73 1.20
CA ILE A 105 11.09 16.09 -0.11
C ILE A 105 11.21 17.09 -1.26
N ARG A 106 10.63 18.29 -1.11
CA ARG A 106 10.71 19.32 -2.14
C ARG A 106 12.14 19.75 -2.41
N ASP A 107 12.95 19.85 -1.36
CA ASP A 107 14.36 20.21 -1.48
C ASP A 107 15.17 19.09 -2.12
N GLU A 108 14.93 17.82 -1.75
CA GLU A 108 15.54 16.67 -2.41
C GLU A 108 15.21 16.61 -3.90
N VAL A 109 13.94 16.80 -4.28
CA VAL A 109 13.52 16.77 -5.70
C VAL A 109 14.14 17.94 -6.48
N ARG A 110 14.24 19.13 -5.87
CA ARG A 110 14.89 20.29 -6.50
C ARG A 110 16.38 20.12 -6.67
N ALA A 111 17.05 19.39 -5.77
CA ALA A 111 18.50 19.15 -5.85
C ALA A 111 18.88 18.19 -7.00
N VAL A 112 17.91 17.45 -7.55
CA VAL A 112 18.12 16.45 -8.62
C VAL A 112 17.72 16.98 -10.01
N LEU A 113 17.02 18.11 -10.08
CA LEU A 113 16.64 18.82 -11.32
C LEU A 113 17.62 19.94 -11.65
#